data_AF-A0A7C5PY56-F1
#
_entry.id   AF-A0A7C5PY56-F1
#
_cell.length_a   1.000
_cell.length_b   1.000
_cell.length_c   1.000
_cell.angle_alpha   90.00
_cell.angle_beta   90.00
_cell.angle_gamma   90.00
#
_symmetry.space_group_name_H-M   'P 1'
#
loop_
_entity.id
_entity.type
_entity.pdbx_description
1 polymer ?
#
loop_
_entity_poly.entity_id
_entity_poly.type
_entity_poly.pdbx_seq_one_letter_code
_entity_poly.pdbx_strand_id
1 'polypeptide(L)'
;MQARIHYLAVLFMLLAIPASGHAALLPRLQGLAVYDTVLDLTWLSRASISDALLSWDDAMAQVNGLEVAGIGGWRLPRTPQPDSSCSIHNASGLSMGLGCTGSEMGSLFSRLTPADGVLFTDLDENRPYWSGTLLDNDPAEAWRFDFGDGWQETDLRLGGRYRAWAVHDGDIASLVPVPLPPSGVLALAGLAGLLACSQRRQSGRAQPPV
;
A
#
# COMPACT_ATOMS: atom_id res chain seq x y z
N MET A 1 -49.16 6.25 24.72
CA MET A 1 -47.78 6.69 24.40
C MET A 1 -46.83 5.48 24.44
N GLN A 2 -46.91 4.55 23.49
CA GLN A 2 -46.10 3.30 23.53
C GLN A 2 -45.63 2.78 22.16
N ALA A 3 -45.80 3.54 21.08
CA ALA A 3 -45.47 3.08 19.72
C ALA A 3 -44.24 3.75 19.08
N ARG A 4 -43.47 4.55 19.83
CA ARG A 4 -42.36 5.36 19.25
C ARG A 4 -40.94 4.87 19.56
N ILE A 5 -40.77 3.82 20.37
CA ILE A 5 -39.45 3.42 20.87
C ILE A 5 -38.85 2.23 20.08
N HIS A 6 -39.66 1.49 19.31
CA HIS A 6 -39.17 0.31 18.57
C HIS A 6 -38.45 0.63 17.25
N TYR A 7 -38.61 1.83 16.68
CA TYR A 7 -37.95 2.19 15.42
C TYR A 7 -36.49 2.62 15.57
N LEU A 8 -36.07 3.03 16.78
CA LEU A 8 -34.70 3.50 17.04
C LEU A 8 -33.70 2.35 17.26
N ALA A 9 -34.16 1.15 17.60
CA ALA A 9 -33.28 0.00 17.82
C ALA A 9 -32.93 -0.75 16.51
N VAL A 10 -33.78 -0.65 15.47
CA VAL A 10 -33.57 -1.38 14.21
C VAL A 10 -32.64 -0.64 13.25
N LEU A 11 -32.43 0.67 13.42
CA LEU A 11 -31.58 1.48 12.53
C LEU A 11 -30.08 1.47 12.89
N PHE A 12 -29.69 0.98 14.09
CA PHE A 12 -28.28 0.92 14.50
C PHE A 12 -27.61 -0.44 14.19
N MET A 13 -28.38 -1.42 13.72
CA MET A 13 -27.91 -2.78 13.45
C MET A 13 -27.63 -2.99 11.94
N LEU A 14 -26.99 -2.02 11.28
CA LEU A 14 -26.72 -2.08 9.83
C LEU A 14 -25.30 -1.71 9.39
N LEU A 15 -24.33 -1.43 10.26
CA LEU A 15 -22.94 -1.20 9.84
C LEU A 15 -21.92 -1.63 10.89
N ALA A 16 -21.86 -2.92 11.16
CA ALA A 16 -20.61 -3.53 11.60
C ALA A 16 -20.35 -4.72 10.68
N ILE A 17 -20.02 -4.42 9.42
CA ILE A 17 -19.30 -5.41 8.61
C ILE A 17 -17.96 -5.55 9.34
N PRO A 18 -17.64 -6.70 9.95
CA PRO A 18 -16.30 -6.89 10.45
C PRO A 18 -15.37 -6.72 9.25
N ALA A 19 -14.46 -5.75 9.31
CA ALA A 19 -13.37 -5.67 8.36
C ALA A 19 -12.58 -6.97 8.56
N SER A 20 -12.82 -7.94 7.69
CA SER A 20 -12.14 -9.22 7.75
C SER A 20 -10.65 -8.93 7.55
N GLY A 21 -9.86 -8.97 8.64
CA GLY A 21 -8.43 -8.70 8.64
C GLY A 21 -7.63 -9.81 7.94
N HIS A 22 -7.89 -10.01 6.65
CA HIS A 22 -7.11 -10.90 5.81
C HIS A 22 -5.91 -10.14 5.25
N ALA A 23 -4.77 -10.82 5.18
CA ALA A 23 -3.63 -10.36 4.40
C ALA A 23 -4.09 -10.18 2.95
N ALA A 24 -3.97 -8.97 2.45
CA ALA A 24 -4.41 -8.58 1.12
C ALA A 24 -3.44 -7.60 0.49
N LEU A 25 -3.20 -7.81 -0.80
CA LEU A 25 -2.56 -6.87 -1.72
C LEU A 25 -3.65 -6.18 -2.53
N LEU A 26 -3.76 -4.87 -2.38
CA LEU A 26 -4.88 -4.10 -2.91
C LEU A 26 -4.37 -3.07 -3.93
N PRO A 27 -4.88 -3.04 -5.17
CA PRO A 27 -4.45 -2.05 -6.14
C PRO A 27 -4.78 -0.63 -5.68
N ARG A 28 -3.87 0.30 -5.96
CA ARG A 28 -3.94 1.74 -5.69
C ARG A 28 -3.55 2.51 -6.93
N LEU A 29 -3.92 3.80 -6.95
CA LEU A 29 -3.52 4.72 -8.02
C LEU A 29 -3.83 4.18 -9.43
N GLN A 30 -5.02 3.62 -9.63
CA GLN A 30 -5.44 3.00 -10.91
C GLN A 30 -4.48 1.89 -11.40
N GLY A 31 -3.85 1.16 -10.47
CA GLY A 31 -2.93 0.05 -10.76
C GLY A 31 -1.46 0.45 -10.82
N LEU A 32 -1.10 1.71 -10.52
CA LEU A 32 0.30 2.13 -10.42
C LEU A 32 0.97 1.72 -9.11
N ALA A 33 0.19 1.31 -8.12
CA ALA A 33 0.70 0.92 -6.81
C ALA A 33 -0.16 -0.20 -6.19
N VAL A 34 0.39 -0.89 -5.19
CA VAL A 34 -0.24 -2.02 -4.51
C VAL A 34 -0.05 -1.87 -3.01
N TYR A 35 -1.13 -1.66 -2.28
CA TYR A 35 -1.12 -1.57 -0.82
C TYR A 35 -1.13 -2.95 -0.18
N ASP A 36 -0.16 -3.21 0.68
CA ASP A 36 0.00 -4.40 1.50
C ASP A 36 -0.53 -4.16 2.91
N THR A 37 -1.65 -4.77 3.21
CA THR A 37 -2.36 -4.64 4.50
C THR A 37 -1.63 -5.29 5.67
N VAL A 38 -0.65 -6.17 5.44
CA VAL A 38 0.13 -6.82 6.52
C VAL A 38 1.27 -5.92 6.98
N LEU A 39 1.95 -5.29 6.01
CA LEU A 39 3.08 -4.41 6.29
C LEU A 39 2.66 -2.96 6.53
N ASP A 40 1.39 -2.63 6.26
CA ASP A 40 0.90 -1.24 6.21
C ASP A 40 1.81 -0.37 5.32
N LEU A 41 1.99 -0.84 4.08
CA LEU A 41 2.97 -0.30 3.14
C LEU A 41 2.46 -0.42 1.71
N THR A 42 2.72 0.59 0.89
CA THR A 42 2.36 0.61 -0.53
C THR A 42 3.56 0.38 -1.41
N TRP A 43 3.54 -0.68 -2.21
CA TRP A 43 4.53 -1.01 -3.22
C TRP A 43 4.23 -0.29 -4.53
N LEU A 44 5.26 0.14 -5.27
CA LEU A 44 5.08 0.50 -6.68
C LEU A 44 4.65 -0.76 -7.46
N SER A 45 3.67 -0.69 -8.35
CA SER A 45 3.25 -1.89 -9.10
C SER A 45 4.30 -2.33 -10.12
N ARG A 46 5.07 -1.40 -10.66
CA ARG A 46 6.33 -1.71 -11.36
C ARG A 46 7.38 -2.01 -10.30
N ALA A 47 7.87 -3.25 -10.26
CA ALA A 47 8.96 -3.68 -9.40
C ALA A 47 10.32 -3.17 -9.90
N SER A 48 10.38 -1.90 -10.27
CA SER A 48 11.61 -1.17 -10.58
C SER A 48 11.34 0.34 -10.69
N ILE A 49 12.27 1.16 -10.19
CA ILE A 49 12.30 2.63 -10.41
C ILE A 49 13.14 3.03 -11.63
N SER A 50 13.85 2.09 -12.24
CA SER A 50 14.80 2.34 -13.34
C SER A 50 14.87 1.15 -14.30
N ASP A 51 15.11 1.42 -15.58
CA ASP A 51 15.37 0.36 -16.56
C ASP A 51 16.79 -0.21 -16.44
N ALA A 52 17.72 0.57 -15.89
CA ALA A 52 19.09 0.18 -15.60
C ALA A 52 19.24 -0.39 -14.19
N LEU A 53 20.22 -1.30 -14.02
CA LEU A 53 20.70 -1.72 -12.70
C LEU A 53 21.50 -0.59 -12.06
N LEU A 54 21.25 -0.34 -10.77
CA LEU A 54 21.78 0.82 -10.06
C LEU A 54 22.79 0.41 -9.00
N SER A 55 23.78 1.28 -8.75
CA SER A 55 24.45 1.25 -7.45
C SER A 55 23.44 1.60 -6.35
N TRP A 56 23.76 1.27 -5.10
CA TRP A 56 22.85 1.60 -4.00
C TRP A 56 22.68 3.12 -3.85
N ASP A 57 23.78 3.88 -4.00
CA ASP A 57 23.73 5.35 -3.92
C ASP A 57 22.86 5.95 -5.04
N ASP A 58 22.95 5.43 -6.26
CA ASP A 58 22.10 5.86 -7.38
C ASP A 58 20.63 5.51 -7.13
N ALA A 59 20.35 4.31 -6.59
CA ALA A 59 19.00 3.88 -6.25
C ALA A 59 18.37 4.77 -5.17
N MET A 60 19.13 5.10 -4.13
CA MET A 60 18.70 6.02 -3.08
C MET A 60 18.49 7.44 -3.60
N ALA A 61 19.37 7.94 -4.47
CA ALA A 61 19.22 9.25 -5.08
C ALA A 61 17.95 9.34 -5.93
N GLN A 62 17.65 8.30 -6.71
CA GLN A 62 16.46 8.25 -7.55
C GLN A 62 15.17 8.11 -6.72
N VAL A 63 15.13 7.20 -5.75
CA VAL A 63 13.90 6.97 -4.97
C VAL A 63 13.53 8.19 -4.13
N ASN A 64 14.51 8.94 -3.62
CA ASN A 64 14.28 10.15 -2.83
C ASN A 64 13.61 11.27 -3.63
N GLY A 65 13.80 11.30 -4.96
CA GLY A 65 13.16 12.26 -5.86
C GLY A 65 11.94 11.71 -6.58
N LEU A 66 11.53 10.47 -6.29
CA LEU A 66 10.43 9.81 -6.99
C LEU A 66 9.09 10.43 -6.58
N GLU A 67 8.30 10.80 -7.58
CA GLU A 67 6.89 11.15 -7.42
C GLU A 67 6.03 10.26 -8.32
N VAL A 68 5.00 9.65 -7.73
CA VAL A 68 4.05 8.79 -8.45
C VAL A 68 2.66 9.38 -8.29
N ALA A 69 2.05 9.82 -9.39
CA ALA A 69 0.77 10.53 -9.37
C ALA A 69 0.75 11.74 -8.42
N GLY A 70 1.88 12.45 -8.29
CA GLY A 70 2.05 13.61 -7.41
C GLY A 70 2.31 13.26 -5.93
N ILE A 71 2.52 11.98 -5.61
CA ILE A 71 2.85 11.52 -4.26
C ILE A 71 4.36 11.27 -4.21
N GLY A 72 5.07 12.07 -3.41
CA GLY A 72 6.48 11.85 -3.06
C GLY A 72 6.62 10.99 -1.80
N GLY A 73 7.83 10.95 -1.21
CA GLY A 73 8.08 10.21 0.04
C GLY A 73 8.33 8.71 -0.14
N TRP A 74 8.58 8.27 -1.36
CA TRP A 74 8.99 6.90 -1.66
C TRP A 74 10.39 6.60 -1.12
N ARG A 75 10.61 5.36 -0.74
CA ARG A 75 11.88 4.83 -0.23
C ARG A 75 12.11 3.41 -0.76
N LEU A 76 13.32 2.88 -0.56
CA LEU A 76 13.55 1.45 -0.75
C LEU A 76 13.02 0.65 0.47
N PRO A 77 12.74 -0.66 0.30
CA PRO A 77 12.28 -1.54 1.37
C PRO A 77 13.33 -1.71 2.46
N ARG A 78 12.91 -1.93 3.70
CA ARG A 78 13.79 -2.07 4.87
C ARG A 78 14.09 -3.53 5.19
N THR A 79 15.29 -3.73 5.73
CA THR A 79 15.78 -5.02 6.22
C THR A 79 16.22 -4.87 7.69
N PRO A 80 15.28 -4.88 8.65
CA PRO A 80 15.63 -4.81 10.07
C PRO A 80 16.52 -5.97 10.50
N GLN A 81 17.47 -5.69 11.39
CA GLN A 81 18.38 -6.68 11.97
C GLN A 81 18.35 -6.59 13.50
N PRO A 82 18.51 -7.72 14.23
CA PRO A 82 18.47 -9.10 13.74
C PRO A 82 17.07 -9.51 13.25
N ASP A 83 17.01 -10.53 12.40
CA ASP A 83 15.78 -11.20 11.99
C ASP A 83 15.88 -12.69 12.35
N SER A 84 15.15 -13.11 13.38
CA SER A 84 15.17 -14.49 13.89
C SER A 84 14.56 -15.53 12.93
N SER A 85 13.89 -15.10 11.86
CA SER A 85 13.30 -16.01 10.87
C SER A 85 14.29 -16.46 9.79
N CYS A 86 15.39 -15.73 9.60
CA CYS A 86 16.44 -16.09 8.66
C CYS A 86 17.08 -17.46 8.96
N SER A 87 17.58 -18.12 7.93
CA SER A 87 18.23 -19.44 8.05
C SER A 87 19.64 -19.38 8.63
N ILE A 88 20.31 -18.23 8.57
CA ILE A 88 21.69 -18.02 9.03
C ILE A 88 21.70 -16.88 10.03
N HIS A 89 22.35 -17.10 11.18
CA HIS A 89 22.68 -16.06 12.15
C HIS A 89 24.16 -16.17 12.52
N ASN A 90 24.87 -15.05 12.54
CA ASN A 90 26.28 -15.02 12.95
C ASN A 90 26.46 -14.51 14.38
N ALA A 91 27.68 -14.65 14.91
CA ALA A 91 28.01 -14.24 16.28
C ALA A 91 27.88 -12.73 16.52
N SER A 92 27.85 -11.92 15.45
CA SER A 92 27.66 -10.47 15.51
C SER A 92 26.19 -10.06 15.54
N GLY A 93 25.25 -11.01 15.51
CA GLY A 93 23.81 -10.74 15.50
C GLY A 93 23.26 -10.40 14.10
N LEU A 94 24.02 -10.62 13.02
CA LEU A 94 23.50 -10.48 11.66
C LEU A 94 22.74 -11.73 11.25
N SER A 95 21.60 -11.53 10.60
CA SER A 95 20.68 -12.56 10.14
C SER A 95 20.50 -12.48 8.63
N MET A 96 20.78 -13.56 7.92
CA MET A 96 20.85 -13.63 6.46
C MET A 96 20.46 -15.00 5.93
N GLY A 97 20.47 -15.18 4.61
CA GLY A 97 20.09 -16.41 3.95
C GLY A 97 18.60 -16.44 3.60
N LEU A 98 17.99 -17.62 3.74
CA LEU A 98 16.61 -17.88 3.33
C LEU A 98 15.63 -17.62 4.49
N GLY A 99 14.37 -17.35 4.16
CA GLY A 99 13.28 -17.29 5.16
C GLY A 99 13.27 -16.04 6.03
N CYS A 100 14.01 -15.00 5.66
CA CYS A 100 14.07 -13.71 6.37
C CYS A 100 12.76 -12.90 6.24
N THR A 101 11.70 -13.35 6.91
CA THR A 101 10.35 -12.74 6.88
C THR A 101 10.20 -11.47 7.71
N GLY A 102 11.23 -11.07 8.47
CA GLY A 102 11.26 -9.79 9.19
C GLY A 102 11.59 -8.59 8.30
N SER A 103 12.17 -8.82 7.11
CA SER A 103 12.34 -7.76 6.11
C SER A 103 11.06 -7.53 5.31
N GLU A 104 10.89 -6.32 4.78
CA GLU A 104 9.70 -5.98 3.98
C GLU A 104 9.62 -6.82 2.71
N MET A 105 10.77 -7.05 2.03
CA MET A 105 10.83 -7.90 0.84
C MET A 105 10.66 -9.38 1.16
N GLY A 106 11.27 -9.89 2.23
CA GLY A 106 11.12 -11.28 2.63
C GLY A 106 9.71 -11.60 3.14
N SER A 107 9.06 -10.67 3.84
CA SER A 107 7.65 -10.77 4.22
C SER A 107 6.73 -10.82 3.01
N LEU A 108 6.96 -9.95 2.00
CA LEU A 108 6.21 -10.00 0.74
C LEU A 108 6.45 -11.35 0.04
N PHE A 109 7.70 -11.72 -0.21
CA PHE A 109 8.10 -12.95 -0.89
C PHE A 109 7.45 -14.20 -0.29
N SER A 110 7.44 -14.33 1.03
CA SER A 110 6.85 -15.49 1.73
C SER A 110 5.33 -15.63 1.56
N ARG A 111 4.64 -14.57 1.11
CA ARG A 111 3.19 -14.51 0.95
C ARG A 111 2.73 -14.42 -0.50
N LEU A 112 3.64 -14.14 -1.44
CA LEU A 112 3.28 -14.05 -2.86
C LEU A 112 2.75 -15.40 -3.36
N THR A 113 1.60 -15.37 -4.01
CA THR A 113 1.08 -16.48 -4.78
C THR A 113 1.16 -16.17 -6.27
N PRO A 114 1.07 -17.18 -7.16
CA PRO A 114 1.00 -16.93 -8.60
C PRO A 114 -0.14 -15.99 -9.03
N ALA A 115 -1.23 -15.91 -8.24
CA ALA A 115 -2.34 -15.00 -8.50
C ALA A 115 -1.97 -13.53 -8.21
N ASP A 116 -1.10 -13.29 -7.23
CA ASP A 116 -0.65 -11.95 -6.85
C ASP A 116 0.36 -11.36 -7.84
N GLY A 117 1.06 -12.22 -8.58
CA GLY A 117 2.00 -11.80 -9.62
C GLY A 117 1.39 -10.91 -10.71
N VAL A 118 0.05 -10.95 -10.88
CA VAL A 118 -0.67 -10.04 -11.79
C VAL A 118 -0.62 -8.58 -11.33
N LEU A 119 -0.38 -8.32 -10.04
CA LEU A 119 -0.30 -6.98 -9.46
C LEU A 119 1.06 -6.32 -9.65
N PHE A 120 2.12 -7.11 -9.90
CA PHE A 120 3.49 -6.64 -10.00
C PHE A 120 4.04 -6.87 -11.41
N THR A 121 4.46 -5.79 -12.05
CA THR A 121 5.11 -5.82 -13.37
C THR A 121 6.61 -5.64 -13.19
N ASP A 122 7.41 -6.20 -14.11
CA ASP A 122 8.88 -6.06 -14.10
C ASP A 122 9.55 -6.59 -12.81
N LEU A 123 8.92 -7.56 -12.14
CA LEU A 123 9.57 -8.32 -11.08
C LEU A 123 10.60 -9.26 -11.72
N ASP A 124 11.87 -9.07 -11.37
CA ASP A 124 13.00 -9.76 -11.96
C ASP A 124 13.55 -10.82 -11.00
N GLU A 125 13.11 -12.06 -11.17
CA GLU A 125 13.55 -13.21 -10.37
C GLU A 125 15.00 -13.63 -10.63
N ASN A 126 15.71 -12.99 -11.57
CA ASN A 126 17.11 -13.31 -11.88
C ASN A 126 18.09 -12.23 -11.39
N ARG A 127 17.60 -11.18 -10.74
CA ARG A 127 18.40 -10.06 -10.24
C ARG A 127 17.95 -9.71 -8.82
N PRO A 128 18.89 -9.52 -7.89
CA PRO A 128 18.49 -9.10 -6.57
C PRO A 128 18.10 -7.61 -6.57
N TYR A 129 17.45 -7.23 -5.49
CA TYR A 129 16.88 -5.93 -5.22
C TYR A 129 17.58 -5.27 -4.04
N TRP A 130 17.92 -3.99 -4.16
CA TRP A 130 18.44 -3.21 -3.04
C TRP A 130 17.37 -2.98 -1.97
N SER A 131 17.77 -3.18 -0.72
CA SER A 131 17.09 -2.63 0.45
C SER A 131 17.64 -1.23 0.75
N GLY A 132 16.81 -0.36 1.33
CA GLY A 132 17.22 0.95 1.86
C GLY A 132 18.03 0.87 3.15
N THR A 133 18.34 -0.33 3.65
CA THR A 133 19.09 -0.54 4.88
C THR A 133 20.57 -0.78 4.58
N LEU A 134 21.44 0.05 5.16
CA LEU A 134 22.89 -0.19 5.19
C LEU A 134 23.24 -1.22 6.27
N LEU A 135 24.40 -1.84 6.15
CA LEU A 135 24.95 -2.65 7.22
C LEU A 135 25.53 -1.74 8.32
N ASP A 136 24.99 -1.83 9.54
CA ASP A 136 25.29 -0.89 10.63
C ASP A 136 26.79 -0.84 11.01
N ASN A 137 27.49 -1.97 10.98
CA ASN A 137 28.91 -2.05 11.33
C ASN A 137 29.86 -1.88 10.14
N ASP A 138 29.34 -1.82 8.91
CA ASP A 138 30.08 -1.49 7.70
C ASP A 138 29.18 -0.80 6.67
N PRO A 139 29.06 0.54 6.72
CA PRO A 139 28.18 1.29 5.84
C PRO A 139 28.69 1.34 4.38
N ALA A 140 29.81 0.67 4.04
CA ALA A 140 30.18 0.41 2.66
C ALA A 140 29.29 -0.67 2.02
N GLU A 141 28.58 -1.46 2.82
CA GLU A 141 27.66 -2.50 2.39
C GLU A 141 26.20 -2.13 2.62
N ALA A 142 25.33 -2.63 1.75
CA ALA A 142 23.89 -2.49 1.82
C ALA A 142 23.21 -3.85 1.69
N TRP A 143 22.05 -3.99 2.31
CA TRP A 143 21.24 -5.20 2.20
C TRP A 143 20.62 -5.34 0.82
N ARG A 144 20.52 -6.57 0.35
CA ARG A 144 19.80 -6.96 -0.87
C ARG A 144 18.97 -8.21 -0.65
N PHE A 145 17.97 -8.40 -1.51
CA PHE A 145 17.07 -9.54 -1.48
C PHE A 145 16.88 -10.11 -2.89
N ASP A 146 16.94 -11.42 -3.05
CA ASP A 146 16.71 -12.12 -4.32
C ASP A 146 15.29 -12.70 -4.38
N PHE A 147 14.50 -12.31 -5.39
CA PHE A 147 13.14 -12.81 -5.58
C PHE A 147 13.08 -14.15 -6.33
N GLY A 148 14.20 -14.67 -6.84
CA GLY A 148 14.27 -16.00 -7.47
C GLY A 148 14.28 -17.15 -6.47
N ASP A 149 14.93 -16.97 -5.32
CA ASP A 149 15.04 -18.00 -4.28
C ASP A 149 14.74 -17.51 -2.85
N GLY A 150 14.59 -16.21 -2.64
CA GLY A 150 14.35 -15.60 -1.34
C GLY A 150 15.61 -15.36 -0.51
N TRP A 151 16.79 -15.39 -1.13
CA TRP A 151 18.06 -15.16 -0.43
C TRP A 151 18.28 -13.69 -0.07
N GLN A 152 18.59 -13.43 1.20
CA GLN A 152 18.88 -12.11 1.74
C GLN A 152 20.31 -12.03 2.26
N GLU A 153 21.09 -11.05 1.80
CA GLU A 153 22.46 -10.81 2.29
C GLU A 153 22.88 -9.36 2.03
N THR A 154 24.15 -9.03 2.30
CA THR A 154 24.74 -7.72 2.03
C THR A 154 25.66 -7.74 0.82
N ASP A 155 25.88 -6.57 0.23
CA ASP A 155 26.86 -6.38 -0.84
C ASP A 155 27.38 -4.93 -0.85
N LEU A 156 28.49 -4.69 -1.55
CA LEU A 156 29.14 -3.39 -1.69
C LEU A 156 28.19 -2.40 -2.36
N ARG A 157 27.85 -1.32 -1.64
CA ARG A 157 26.89 -0.30 -2.08
C ARG A 157 27.30 0.40 -3.38
N LEU A 158 28.61 0.60 -3.59
CA LEU A 158 29.20 1.26 -4.76
C LEU A 158 29.53 0.27 -5.90
N GLY A 159 29.79 -1.00 -5.56
CA GLY A 159 30.20 -2.03 -6.51
C GLY A 159 29.02 -2.81 -7.10
N GLY A 160 28.02 -3.12 -6.27
CA GLY A 160 26.82 -3.84 -6.67
C GLY A 160 25.99 -3.08 -7.69
N ARG A 161 25.31 -3.82 -8.56
CA ARG A 161 24.41 -3.27 -9.59
C ARG A 161 23.13 -4.09 -9.59
N TYR A 162 22.10 -3.57 -8.94
CA TYR A 162 20.88 -4.31 -8.63
C TYR A 162 19.62 -3.53 -8.99
N ARG A 163 18.47 -4.23 -8.97
CA ARG A 163 17.15 -3.62 -9.13
C ARG A 163 16.84 -2.77 -7.89
N ALA A 164 15.96 -1.79 -8.07
CA ALA A 164 15.54 -0.91 -6.99
C ALA A 164 14.03 -0.75 -7.08
N TRP A 165 13.31 -1.17 -6.06
CA TRP A 165 11.85 -1.16 -6.03
C TRP A 165 11.37 -0.18 -4.96
N ALA A 166 10.56 0.79 -5.35
CA ALA A 166 10.04 1.78 -4.41
C ALA A 166 8.85 1.27 -3.59
N VAL A 167 8.82 1.70 -2.34
CA VAL A 167 7.73 1.55 -1.39
C VAL A 167 7.41 2.87 -0.69
N HIS A 168 6.19 3.01 -0.20
CA HIS A 168 5.73 4.15 0.59
C HIS A 168 5.07 3.64 1.87
N ASP A 169 5.30 4.31 3.00
CA ASP A 169 4.69 3.94 4.28
C ASP A 169 3.17 4.17 4.23
N GLY A 170 2.39 3.20 4.68
CA GLY A 170 0.93 3.27 4.78
C GLY A 170 0.16 3.12 3.46
N ASP A 171 -1.17 3.22 3.57
CA ASP A 171 -2.08 3.30 2.42
C ASP A 171 -2.13 4.72 1.85
N ILE A 172 -1.71 4.89 0.61
CA ILE A 172 -1.72 6.18 -0.08
C ILE A 172 -3.07 6.53 -0.73
N ALA A 173 -4.09 5.68 -0.61
CA ALA A 173 -5.43 5.92 -1.16
C ALA A 173 -6.06 7.24 -0.67
N SER A 174 -5.84 7.62 0.58
CA SER A 174 -6.40 8.85 1.16
C SER A 174 -5.74 10.13 0.65
N LEU A 175 -4.58 10.02 -0.01
CA LEU A 175 -3.83 11.16 -0.53
C LEU A 175 -4.36 11.62 -1.89
N VAL A 176 -5.17 10.81 -2.56
CA VAL A 176 -5.80 11.16 -3.85
C VAL A 176 -7.27 11.48 -3.61
N PRO A 177 -7.75 12.70 -3.91
CA PRO A 177 -9.17 12.99 -3.92
C PRO A 177 -9.87 12.09 -4.94
N VAL A 178 -10.66 11.12 -4.47
CA VAL A 178 -11.52 10.32 -5.36
C VAL A 178 -12.59 11.27 -5.92
N PRO A 179 -12.67 11.48 -7.24
CA PRO A 179 -13.77 12.23 -7.82
C PRO A 179 -15.07 11.50 -7.42
N LEU A 180 -16.02 12.20 -6.78
CA LEU A 180 -17.30 11.58 -6.46
C LEU A 180 -17.87 10.96 -7.75
N PRO A 181 -18.23 9.66 -7.76
CA PRO A 181 -18.81 9.07 -8.94
C PRO A 181 -20.08 9.85 -9.31
N PRO A 182 -20.44 9.96 -10.60
CA PRO A 182 -21.62 10.69 -11.04
C PRO A 182 -22.91 10.30 -10.30
N SER A 183 -22.99 9.05 -9.83
CA SER A 183 -24.07 8.54 -8.97
C SER A 183 -24.18 9.26 -7.63
N GLY A 184 -23.07 9.68 -7.01
CA GLY A 184 -23.07 10.47 -5.78
C GLY A 184 -23.65 11.87 -6.01
N VAL A 185 -23.34 12.49 -7.15
CA VAL A 185 -23.91 13.77 -7.57
C VAL A 185 -25.41 13.65 -7.82
N LEU A 186 -25.84 12.56 -8.49
CA LEU A 186 -27.26 12.28 -8.73
C LEU A 186 -28.04 11.97 -7.45
N ALA A 187 -27.45 11.26 -6.49
CA ALA A 187 -28.08 10.98 -5.20
C ALA A 187 -28.30 12.27 -4.39
N LEU A 188 -27.31 13.17 -4.37
CA LEU A 188 -27.42 14.48 -3.73
C LEU A 188 -28.43 15.39 -4.46
N ALA A 189 -28.42 15.40 -5.80
CA ALA A 189 -29.39 16.15 -6.60
C ALA A 189 -30.82 15.62 -6.42
N GLY A 190 -31.00 14.30 -6.32
CA GLY A 190 -32.29 13.66 -6.05
C GLY A 190 -32.87 14.04 -4.68
N LEU A 191 -32.03 14.05 -3.64
CA LEU A 191 -32.42 14.50 -2.29
C LEU A 191 -32.82 15.98 -2.27
N ALA A 192 -32.07 16.85 -2.96
CA ALA A 192 -32.40 18.27 -3.08
C ALA A 192 -33.73 18.49 -3.83
N GLY A 193 -33.98 17.72 -4.90
CA GLY A 193 -35.24 17.77 -5.65
C GLY A 193 -36.46 17.36 -4.83
N LEU A 194 -36.34 16.30 -4.01
CA LEU A 194 -37.42 15.83 -3.13
C LEU A 194 -37.76 16.84 -2.03
N LEU A 195 -36.75 17.50 -1.45
CA LEU A 195 -36.95 18.57 -0.47
C LEU A 195 -37.66 19.78 -1.08
N ALA A 196 -37.26 20.21 -2.28
CA ALA A 196 -37.91 21.30 -3.00
C ALA A 196 -39.38 21.00 -3.38
N CYS A 197 -39.68 19.75 -3.77
CA CYS A 197 -41.06 19.31 -4.05
C CYS A 197 -41.93 19.25 -2.79
N SER A 198 -41.36 18.86 -1.65
CA SER A 198 -42.10 18.78 -0.38
C SER A 198 -42.55 20.16 0.13
N GLN A 199 -41.72 21.19 -0.07
CA GLN A 199 -42.03 22.56 0.32
C GLN A 199 -43.12 23.19 -0.56
N ARG A 200 -43.12 22.92 -1.88
CA ARG A 200 -44.16 23.42 -2.79
C ARG A 200 -45.55 22.86 -2.52
N ARG A 201 -45.66 21.61 -2.05
CA ARG A 201 -46.95 21.01 -1.69
C ARG A 201 -47.57 21.61 -0.43
N GLN A 202 -46.77 22.16 0.48
CA GLN A 202 -47.28 22.80 1.69
C GLN A 202 -47.79 24.23 1.44
N SER A 203 -47.19 24.97 0.49
CA SER A 203 -47.62 26.33 0.16
C SER A 203 -48.88 26.43 -0.72
N GLY A 204 -49.30 25.35 -1.38
CA GLY A 204 -50.48 25.34 -2.26
C GLY A 204 -51.83 25.09 -1.58
N ARG A 205 -51.89 25.01 -0.23
CA ARG A 205 -53.10 24.64 0.52
C ARG A 205 -53.72 25.80 1.32
N ALA A 206 -53.44 27.05 0.94
CA ALA A 206 -54.09 28.23 1.53
C ALA A 206 -55.46 28.51 0.87
N GLN A 207 -56.47 28.65 1.73
CA GLN A 207 -57.94 28.72 1.54
C GLN A 207 -58.49 29.63 0.41
N PRO A 208 -59.69 29.31 -0.14
CA PRO A 208 -60.42 30.19 -1.07
C PRO A 208 -61.09 31.37 -0.33
N PRO A 209 -61.32 32.50 -1.02
CA PRO A 209 -61.89 33.71 -0.41
C PRO A 209 -63.41 33.57 -0.18
N VAL A 210 -63.88 34.24 0.87
CA VAL A 210 -65.29 34.38 1.28
C VAL A 210 -65.96 35.48 0.44
#